data_AF-A0AAC9JCA7-F1
#
_entry.id   AF-A0AAC9JCA7-F1
#
_cell.length_a   1.000
_cell.length_b   1.000
_cell.length_c   1.000
_cell.angle_alpha   90.00
_cell.angle_beta   90.00
_cell.angle_gamma   90.00
#
_symmetry.space_group_name_H-M   'P 1'
#
loop_
_entity.id
_entity.type
_entity.pdbx_description
1 polymer ?
#
loop_
_entity_poly.entity_id
_entity_poly.type
_entity_poly.pdbx_seq_one_letter_code
_entity_poly.pdbx_strand_id
1 'polypeptide(L)'
;MIKKSALIAALSITPFFSNSAIITHGSLSLDTQTNIVTDYSQGLEWLQWDETVNMYLAEARDEYHSTGWRVALYGEVESLLSGHFGKSLGEVYQDGGHSWAYAEGEALYSSFSELFGVTGTSCFESRISLDCVGDSNTWSSAWFYKKAPSTSLVPWTVTARSAYLLDKITDSNPPREFGQSIALNDEFSQYYTRSTQGTALVRAISERNQVSVSEPSAIFLLLGALPLIFRRIKK
;
A
#
# COMPACT_ATOMS: atom_id res chain seq x y z
N MET A 1 63.78 14.04 -17.87
CA MET A 1 63.00 13.66 -16.68
C MET A 1 62.03 14.78 -16.31
N ILE A 2 60.80 14.75 -16.84
CA ILE A 2 59.62 15.56 -16.46
C ILE A 2 58.42 14.64 -16.75
N LYS A 3 57.94 13.90 -15.74
CA LYS A 3 56.73 14.13 -14.94
C LYS A 3 55.40 13.85 -15.67
N LYS A 4 54.76 12.77 -15.18
CA LYS A 4 53.35 12.64 -14.78
C LYS A 4 52.35 12.18 -15.85
N SER A 5 52.17 10.86 -15.83
CA SER A 5 50.96 10.07 -16.05
C SER A 5 49.65 10.86 -16.04
N ALA A 6 48.97 10.91 -17.18
CA ALA A 6 47.56 11.22 -17.25
C ALA A 6 46.77 9.94 -16.94
N LEU A 7 46.36 9.79 -15.68
CA LEU A 7 45.41 8.79 -15.24
C LEU A 7 44.04 9.17 -15.81
N ILE A 8 43.56 8.42 -16.80
CA ILE A 8 42.17 8.50 -17.27
C ILE A 8 41.31 7.92 -16.15
N ALA A 9 40.78 8.78 -15.29
CA ALA A 9 39.71 8.44 -14.37
C ALA A 9 38.41 8.35 -15.18
N ALA A 10 38.17 7.19 -15.79
CA ALA A 10 36.86 6.82 -16.31
C ALA A 10 35.92 6.67 -15.11
N LEU A 11 35.26 7.78 -14.78
CA LEU A 11 34.23 7.89 -13.76
C LEU A 11 33.17 6.83 -14.06
N SER A 12 33.16 5.77 -13.25
CA SER A 12 32.20 4.68 -13.33
C SER A 12 30.87 5.20 -12.79
N ILE A 13 30.11 5.89 -13.64
CA ILE A 13 28.70 6.18 -13.38
C ILE A 13 27.98 4.85 -13.62
N THR A 14 27.97 3.97 -12.63
CA THR A 14 27.01 2.86 -12.62
C THR A 14 25.66 3.51 -12.32
N PRO A 15 24.68 3.49 -13.25
CA PRO A 15 23.34 3.88 -12.90
C PRO A 15 22.88 2.94 -11.79
N PHE A 16 22.52 3.49 -10.63
CA PHE A 16 21.75 2.74 -9.65
C PHE A 16 20.42 2.39 -10.32
N PHE A 17 20.24 1.13 -10.70
CA PHE A 17 18.96 0.66 -11.21
C PHE A 17 17.98 0.73 -10.03
N SER A 18 17.15 1.79 -9.99
CA SER A 18 15.93 1.78 -9.20
C SER A 18 14.99 0.79 -9.89
N ASN A 19 14.74 -0.35 -9.27
CA ASN A 19 13.75 -1.31 -9.77
C ASN A 19 12.37 -0.77 -9.40
N SER A 20 11.81 0.11 -10.23
CA SER A 20 10.38 0.39 -10.19
C SER A 20 9.64 -0.87 -10.63
N ALA A 21 8.69 -1.32 -9.83
CA ALA A 21 7.77 -2.38 -10.17
C ALA A 21 6.36 -1.81 -10.24
N ILE A 22 5.58 -2.35 -11.17
CA ILE A 22 4.14 -2.15 -11.18
C ILE A 22 3.52 -3.43 -10.61
N ILE A 23 2.80 -3.29 -9.50
CA ILE A 23 2.07 -4.39 -8.87
C ILE A 23 0.60 -4.21 -9.22
N THR A 24 -0.03 -5.24 -9.80
CA THR A 24 -1.42 -5.16 -10.28
C THR A 24 -2.28 -6.23 -9.62
N HIS A 25 -3.39 -5.78 -9.04
CA HIS A 25 -4.47 -6.65 -8.56
C HIS A 25 -5.78 -6.17 -9.17
N GLY A 26 -6.31 -6.92 -10.14
CA GLY A 26 -7.51 -6.52 -10.88
C GLY A 26 -7.33 -5.17 -11.59
N SER A 27 -8.19 -4.20 -11.26
CA SER A 27 -8.15 -2.81 -11.79
C SER A 27 -7.31 -1.84 -10.96
N LEU A 28 -6.62 -2.33 -9.92
CA LEU A 28 -5.70 -1.54 -9.10
C LEU A 28 -4.26 -1.78 -9.54
N SER A 29 -3.47 -0.72 -9.58
CA SER A 29 -2.06 -0.77 -9.97
C SER A 29 -1.22 0.13 -9.07
N LEU A 30 -0.30 -0.45 -8.30
CA LEU A 30 0.67 0.28 -7.49
C LEU A 30 1.95 0.55 -8.30
N ASP A 31 2.38 1.81 -8.32
CA ASP A 31 3.74 2.20 -8.69
C ASP A 31 4.62 2.27 -7.43
N THR A 32 5.52 1.30 -7.28
CA THR A 32 6.39 1.19 -6.10
C THR A 32 7.48 2.26 -6.02
N GLN A 33 7.61 3.12 -7.03
CA GLN A 33 8.53 4.26 -6.98
C GLN A 33 7.86 5.49 -6.34
N THR A 34 6.56 5.64 -6.54
CA THR A 34 5.80 6.80 -6.07
C THR A 34 4.87 6.49 -4.90
N ASN A 35 4.68 5.21 -4.58
CA ASN A 35 3.73 4.72 -3.58
C ASN A 35 2.30 5.21 -3.88
N ILE A 36 1.96 5.21 -5.18
CA ILE A 36 0.64 5.60 -5.69
C ILE A 36 -0.05 4.37 -6.27
N VAL A 37 -1.24 4.09 -5.75
CA VAL A 37 -2.17 3.10 -6.28
C VAL A 37 -3.14 3.78 -7.24
N THR A 38 -3.14 3.38 -8.50
CA THR A 38 -4.10 3.83 -9.50
C THR A 38 -5.31 2.90 -9.52
N ASP A 39 -6.50 3.45 -9.30
CA ASP A 39 -7.78 2.78 -9.49
C ASP A 39 -8.42 3.24 -10.81
N TYR A 40 -8.20 2.46 -11.87
CA TYR A 40 -8.73 2.76 -13.20
C TYR A 40 -10.26 2.67 -13.27
N SER A 41 -10.91 1.95 -12.34
CA SER A 41 -12.37 1.79 -12.33
C SER A 41 -13.09 3.01 -11.76
N GLN A 42 -12.46 3.70 -10.80
CA GLN A 42 -13.01 4.90 -10.17
C GLN A 42 -12.41 6.20 -10.72
N GLY A 43 -11.35 6.12 -11.54
CA GLY A 43 -10.65 7.30 -12.04
C GLY A 43 -9.88 8.04 -10.95
N LEU A 44 -9.43 7.32 -9.92
CA LEU A 44 -8.76 7.87 -8.74
C LEU A 44 -7.35 7.30 -8.60
N GLU A 45 -6.45 8.12 -8.07
CA GLU A 45 -5.19 7.70 -7.49
C GLU A 45 -5.28 7.77 -5.97
N TRP A 46 -4.70 6.80 -5.30
CA TRP A 46 -4.59 6.69 -3.85
C TRP A 46 -3.12 6.74 -3.46
N LEU A 47 -2.78 7.50 -2.42
CA LEU A 47 -1.48 7.37 -1.77
C LEU A 47 -1.51 6.11 -0.91
N GLN A 48 -0.44 5.32 -0.87
CA GLN A 48 -0.33 4.25 0.11
C GLN A 48 -0.52 4.81 1.52
N TRP A 49 -1.22 4.08 2.37
CA TRP A 49 -1.67 4.62 3.65
C TRP A 49 -0.51 4.74 4.65
N ASP A 50 0.49 3.87 4.55
CA ASP A 50 1.69 3.90 5.38
C ASP A 50 2.56 5.16 5.18
N GLU A 51 2.47 5.83 4.03
CA GLU A 51 3.16 7.11 3.75
C GLU A 51 2.79 8.24 4.72
N THR A 52 1.63 8.14 5.38
CA THR A 52 1.13 9.18 6.30
C THR A 52 1.00 8.67 7.73
N VAL A 53 1.62 7.55 8.06
CA VAL A 53 1.71 7.06 9.44
C VAL A 53 2.45 8.09 10.30
N ASN A 54 2.01 8.25 11.55
CA ASN A 54 2.45 9.27 12.50
C ASN A 54 1.99 10.70 12.21
N MET A 55 1.24 10.95 11.13
CA MET A 55 0.51 12.20 10.95
C MET A 55 -0.89 12.08 11.56
N TYR A 56 -1.41 13.18 12.10
CA TYR A 56 -2.85 13.26 12.35
C TYR A 56 -3.59 13.67 11.06
N LEU A 57 -4.89 13.39 10.98
CA LEU A 57 -5.68 13.56 9.76
C LEU A 57 -5.59 14.99 9.17
N ALA A 58 -5.65 16.02 10.03
CA ALA A 58 -5.54 17.40 9.57
C ALA A 58 -4.13 17.76 9.03
N GLU A 59 -3.07 17.18 9.60
CA GLU A 59 -1.69 17.36 9.11
C GLU A 59 -1.49 16.75 7.73
N ALA A 60 -1.88 15.48 7.56
CA ALA A 60 -1.79 14.80 6.27
C ALA A 60 -2.61 15.53 5.18
N ARG A 61 -3.81 16.03 5.55
CA ARG A 61 -4.60 16.89 4.65
C ARG A 61 -3.81 18.12 4.23
N ASP A 62 -3.27 18.87 5.19
CA ASP A 62 -2.66 20.18 4.91
C ASP A 62 -1.33 20.04 4.14
N GLU A 63 -0.53 19.01 4.45
CA GLU A 63 0.73 18.69 3.76
C GLU A 63 0.51 18.37 2.27
N TYR A 64 -0.43 17.48 1.97
CA TYR A 64 -0.63 16.96 0.61
C TYR A 64 -1.63 17.78 -0.22
N HIS A 65 -2.39 18.69 0.39
CA HIS A 65 -3.39 19.51 -0.31
C HIS A 65 -2.79 20.32 -1.48
N SER A 66 -1.59 20.88 -1.29
CA SER A 66 -0.93 21.70 -2.31
C SER A 66 -0.55 20.93 -3.58
N THR A 67 -0.45 19.60 -3.50
CA THR A 67 -0.12 18.71 -4.62
C THR A 67 -1.35 18.00 -5.19
N GLY A 68 -2.55 18.47 -4.83
CA GLY A 68 -3.82 18.04 -5.41
C GLY A 68 -4.48 16.86 -4.71
N TRP A 69 -3.89 16.37 -3.60
CA TRP A 69 -4.51 15.33 -2.79
C TRP A 69 -5.59 15.92 -1.89
N ARG A 70 -6.58 15.09 -1.58
CA ARG A 70 -7.56 15.34 -0.52
C ARG A 70 -7.82 14.06 0.25
N VAL A 71 -8.30 14.21 1.46
CA VAL A 71 -8.81 13.07 2.23
C VAL A 71 -10.01 12.46 1.48
N ALA A 72 -10.01 11.14 1.39
CA ALA A 72 -11.08 10.36 0.78
C ALA A 72 -12.40 10.52 1.53
N LEU A 73 -13.50 10.45 0.78
CA LEU A 73 -14.84 10.41 1.34
C LEU A 73 -15.28 8.96 1.53
N TYR A 74 -16.22 8.75 2.47
CA TYR A 74 -16.82 7.45 2.76
C TYR A 74 -17.21 6.66 1.50
N GLY A 75 -17.88 7.30 0.54
CA GLY A 75 -18.33 6.59 -0.67
C GLY A 75 -17.20 6.09 -1.56
N GLU A 76 -16.03 6.74 -1.52
CA GLU A 76 -14.85 6.33 -2.29
C GLU A 76 -14.14 5.16 -1.60
N VAL A 77 -14.05 5.19 -0.28
CA VAL A 77 -13.51 4.07 0.51
C VAL A 77 -14.43 2.85 0.40
N GLU A 78 -15.75 3.03 0.51
CA GLU A 78 -16.71 1.95 0.29
C GLU A 78 -16.60 1.36 -1.12
N SER A 79 -16.53 2.21 -2.15
CA SER A 79 -16.40 1.76 -3.54
C SER A 79 -15.07 1.03 -3.79
N LEU A 80 -13.98 1.49 -3.18
CA LEU A 80 -12.69 0.78 -3.21
C LEU A 80 -12.80 -0.63 -2.62
N LEU A 81 -13.37 -0.74 -1.42
CA LEU A 81 -13.47 -2.00 -0.70
C LEU A 81 -14.42 -2.98 -1.41
N SER A 82 -15.64 -2.53 -1.72
CA SER A 82 -16.66 -3.36 -2.37
C SER A 82 -16.35 -3.69 -3.82
N GLY A 83 -15.68 -2.79 -4.54
CA GLY A 83 -15.34 -2.93 -5.96
C GLY A 83 -14.20 -3.92 -6.23
N HIS A 84 -13.19 -3.96 -5.36
CA HIS A 84 -11.96 -4.74 -5.64
C HIS A 84 -11.71 -5.89 -4.67
N PHE A 85 -12.29 -5.84 -3.47
CA PHE A 85 -11.97 -6.79 -2.41
C PHE A 85 -13.14 -7.68 -1.97
N GLY A 86 -14.27 -7.60 -2.68
CA GLY A 86 -15.44 -8.49 -2.51
C GLY A 86 -16.17 -8.29 -1.19
N LYS A 87 -17.27 -9.02 -0.94
CA LYS A 87 -18.09 -8.86 0.29
C LYS A 87 -17.36 -9.12 1.60
N SER A 88 -16.30 -9.94 1.59
CA SER A 88 -15.47 -10.23 2.76
C SER A 88 -14.72 -8.98 3.28
N LEU A 89 -14.29 -8.08 2.40
CA LEU A 89 -13.70 -6.78 2.77
C LEU A 89 -14.65 -5.59 2.51
N GLY A 90 -15.64 -5.78 1.64
CA GLY A 90 -16.45 -4.75 1.01
C GLY A 90 -17.85 -4.58 1.59
N GLU A 91 -18.34 -5.52 2.41
CA GLU A 91 -19.48 -5.20 3.27
C GLU A 91 -18.98 -4.28 4.39
N VAL A 92 -19.25 -3.00 4.18
CA VAL A 92 -19.04 -1.94 5.16
C VAL A 92 -19.99 -2.18 6.34
N TYR A 93 -19.48 -2.85 7.36
CA TYR A 93 -20.21 -3.03 8.61
C TYR A 93 -19.91 -1.87 9.56
N GLN A 94 -20.91 -1.01 9.73
CA GLN A 94 -20.99 -0.09 10.86
C GLN A 94 -21.32 -0.96 12.08
N ASP A 95 -20.56 -0.86 13.17
CA ASP A 95 -20.78 -1.55 14.46
C ASP A 95 -19.90 -2.77 14.81
N GLY A 96 -18.81 -2.97 14.07
CA GLY A 96 -17.64 -3.66 14.63
C GLY A 96 -17.51 -5.15 14.29
N GLY A 97 -16.36 -5.46 13.70
CA GLY A 97 -15.70 -6.77 13.77
C GLY A 97 -16.49 -7.96 13.26
N HIS A 98 -16.56 -8.13 11.94
CA HIS A 98 -16.84 -9.45 11.36
C HIS A 98 -15.53 -10.24 11.23
N SER A 99 -15.57 -11.52 11.58
CA SER A 99 -14.44 -12.46 11.44
C SER A 99 -14.82 -13.49 10.38
N TRP A 100 -13.97 -13.66 9.36
CA TRP A 100 -14.14 -14.65 8.29
C TRP A 100 -13.40 -15.97 8.58
N ALA A 101 -13.45 -16.90 7.63
CA ALA A 101 -12.60 -18.10 7.66
C ALA A 101 -11.13 -17.71 7.40
N TYR A 102 -10.21 -18.30 8.18
CA TYR A 102 -8.77 -17.99 8.20
C TYR A 102 -8.12 -17.95 6.80
N ALA A 103 -8.38 -18.98 5.99
CA ALA A 103 -7.72 -19.17 4.69
C ALA A 103 -8.19 -18.20 3.59
N GLU A 104 -9.45 -17.74 3.62
CA GLU A 104 -9.98 -16.80 2.62
C GLU A 104 -9.56 -15.34 2.91
N GLY A 105 -9.35 -15.01 4.18
CA GLY A 105 -8.94 -13.67 4.61
C GLY A 105 -7.48 -13.33 4.28
N GLU A 106 -6.58 -14.32 4.28
CA GLU A 106 -5.14 -14.08 4.17
C GLU A 106 -4.71 -13.64 2.77
N ALA A 107 -5.22 -14.28 1.70
CA ALA A 107 -4.89 -13.90 0.33
C ALA A 107 -5.41 -12.50 -0.02
N LEU A 108 -6.63 -12.17 0.39
CA LEU A 108 -7.23 -10.87 0.17
C LEU A 108 -6.51 -9.76 0.94
N TYR A 109 -6.15 -10.02 2.20
CA TYR A 109 -5.36 -9.06 2.98
C TYR A 109 -3.94 -8.90 2.42
N SER A 110 -3.32 -9.97 1.91
CA SER A 110 -2.01 -9.89 1.27
C SER A 110 -2.05 -8.95 0.05
N SER A 111 -3.03 -9.11 -0.85
CA SER A 111 -3.24 -8.16 -1.96
C SER A 111 -3.53 -6.74 -1.46
N PHE A 112 -4.36 -6.60 -0.43
CA PHE A 112 -4.72 -5.30 0.12
C PHE A 112 -3.51 -4.56 0.71
N SER A 113 -2.72 -5.23 1.55
CA SER A 113 -1.57 -4.66 2.22
C SER A 113 -0.39 -4.41 1.28
N GLU A 114 -0.24 -5.21 0.22
CA GLU A 114 0.73 -4.93 -0.84
C GLU A 114 0.38 -3.63 -1.58
N LEU A 115 -0.90 -3.38 -1.83
CA LEU A 115 -1.36 -2.15 -2.48
C LEU A 115 -1.36 -0.94 -1.54
N PHE A 116 -1.90 -1.04 -0.33
CA PHE A 116 -2.16 0.11 0.53
C PHE A 116 -1.19 0.26 1.71
N GLY A 117 -0.21 -0.63 1.82
CA GLY A 117 0.82 -0.57 2.85
C GLY A 117 0.36 -1.11 4.20
N VAL A 118 1.32 -1.55 5.02
CA VAL A 118 1.06 -2.02 6.39
C VAL A 118 1.28 -0.87 7.35
N THR A 119 0.22 -0.47 8.03
CA THR A 119 0.25 0.66 8.98
C THR A 119 0.53 0.23 10.41
N GLY A 120 0.38 -1.05 10.72
CA GLY A 120 0.67 -1.55 12.06
C GLY A 120 0.82 -3.06 12.11
N THR A 121 1.57 -3.49 13.11
CA THR A 121 1.73 -4.89 13.48
C THR A 121 1.69 -5.00 14.99
N SER A 122 1.12 -6.08 15.48
CA SER A 122 1.19 -6.46 16.88
C SER A 122 1.36 -7.96 16.95
N CYS A 123 2.23 -8.39 17.84
CA CYS A 123 2.24 -9.78 18.28
C CYS A 123 1.37 -9.92 19.52
N PHE A 124 0.51 -10.94 19.54
CA PHE A 124 -0.43 -11.19 20.62
C PHE A 124 -0.17 -12.54 21.28
N GLU A 125 0.79 -12.65 22.20
CA GLU A 125 0.99 -13.90 22.94
C GLU A 125 1.36 -13.74 24.43
N SER A 126 1.25 -14.84 25.18
CA SER A 126 0.86 -15.08 26.59
C SER A 126 1.38 -14.16 27.72
N ARG A 127 0.88 -14.32 28.97
CA ARG A 127 1.28 -13.50 30.15
C ARG A 127 2.80 -13.55 30.44
N ILE A 128 3.55 -14.37 29.72
CA ILE A 128 4.88 -14.85 30.09
C ILE A 128 5.97 -14.60 29.02
N SER A 129 5.63 -14.18 27.78
CA SER A 129 6.61 -13.78 26.75
C SER A 129 6.02 -12.80 25.73
N LEU A 130 6.87 -11.93 25.16
CA LEU A 130 6.52 -10.93 24.12
C LEU A 130 6.87 -11.39 22.69
N ASP A 131 7.37 -12.61 22.53
CA ASP A 131 7.78 -13.15 21.23
C ASP A 131 6.57 -13.75 20.48
N CYS A 132 6.51 -13.54 19.17
CA CYS A 132 5.48 -14.09 18.29
C CYS A 132 5.79 -15.59 18.06
N VAL A 133 5.08 -16.51 18.72
CA VAL A 133 5.24 -17.96 18.49
C VAL A 133 4.34 -18.46 17.34
N GLY A 134 3.31 -17.70 16.96
CA GLY A 134 2.47 -17.89 15.76
C GLY A 134 2.42 -16.68 14.80
N ASP A 135 1.27 -16.48 14.16
CA ASP A 135 1.08 -15.43 13.14
C ASP A 135 0.88 -14.03 13.77
N SER A 136 1.67 -13.05 13.32
CA SER A 136 1.53 -11.66 13.75
C SER A 136 0.20 -11.07 13.25
N ASN A 137 -0.52 -10.35 14.12
CA ASN A 137 -1.66 -9.55 13.70
C ASN A 137 -1.15 -8.29 13.00
N THR A 138 -1.29 -8.24 11.67
CA THR A 138 -0.91 -7.08 10.86
C THR A 138 -2.15 -6.38 10.32
N TRP A 139 -2.07 -5.06 10.13
CA TRP A 139 -3.19 -4.32 9.58
C TRP A 139 -2.79 -3.10 8.73
N SER A 140 -3.69 -2.77 7.82
CA SER A 140 -3.71 -1.55 7.02
C SER A 140 -4.90 -0.70 7.48
N SER A 141 -4.62 0.47 8.04
CA SER A 141 -5.64 1.35 8.62
C SER A 141 -5.44 2.78 8.21
N ALA A 142 -6.52 3.44 7.85
CA ALA A 142 -6.49 4.83 7.41
C ALA A 142 -7.68 5.64 7.91
N TRP A 143 -7.41 6.91 8.16
CA TRP A 143 -8.40 7.94 8.37
C TRP A 143 -9.03 8.40 7.05
N PHE A 144 -10.33 8.69 7.07
CA PHE A 144 -11.07 9.30 5.96
C PHE A 144 -12.21 10.17 6.52
N TYR A 145 -12.98 10.85 5.65
CA TYR A 145 -14.14 11.63 6.08
C TYR A 145 -15.47 10.96 5.72
N LYS A 146 -16.40 10.93 6.68
CA LYS A 146 -17.82 10.70 6.42
C LYS A 146 -18.58 12.01 6.50
N LYS A 147 -19.46 12.27 5.52
CA LYS A 147 -20.33 13.44 5.57
C LYS A 147 -21.45 13.20 6.59
N ALA A 148 -21.52 14.02 7.62
CA ALA A 148 -22.65 14.03 8.53
C ALA A 148 -23.90 14.65 7.86
N PRO A 149 -25.11 14.36 8.37
CA PRO A 149 -26.33 15.04 7.91
C PRO A 149 -26.24 16.57 7.93
N SER A 150 -25.42 17.13 8.83
CA SER A 150 -25.21 18.57 9.05
C SER A 150 -24.19 19.24 8.11
N THR A 151 -23.86 18.66 6.95
CA THR A 151 -22.82 19.13 6.00
C THR A 151 -21.37 19.12 6.52
N SER A 152 -21.15 18.89 7.81
CA SER A 152 -19.82 18.73 8.40
C SER A 152 -19.18 17.39 8.00
N LEU A 153 -17.88 17.41 7.77
CA LEU A 153 -17.07 16.20 7.59
C LEU A 153 -16.66 15.68 8.97
N VAL A 154 -16.87 14.39 9.20
CA VAL A 154 -16.54 13.70 10.46
C VAL A 154 -15.41 12.71 10.19
N PRO A 155 -14.33 12.71 10.99
CA PRO A 155 -13.25 11.73 10.88
C PRO A 155 -13.74 10.32 11.15
N TRP A 156 -13.44 9.41 10.24
CA TRP A 156 -13.74 7.98 10.34
C TRP A 156 -12.48 7.18 10.07
N THR A 157 -12.40 5.95 10.55
CA THR A 157 -11.28 5.05 10.26
C THR A 157 -11.76 3.79 9.56
N VAL A 158 -10.91 3.26 8.67
CA VAL A 158 -11.00 1.90 8.12
C VAL A 158 -9.81 1.11 8.62
N THR A 159 -9.99 -0.19 8.91
CA THR A 159 -8.89 -1.09 9.30
C THR A 159 -9.11 -2.44 8.68
N ALA A 160 -8.28 -2.86 7.73
CA ALA A 160 -8.22 -4.25 7.24
C ALA A 160 -7.12 -5.00 7.99
N ARG A 161 -7.36 -6.25 8.40
CA ARG A 161 -6.41 -7.08 9.17
C ARG A 161 -6.10 -8.41 8.50
N SER A 162 -4.88 -8.92 8.69
CA SER A 162 -4.53 -10.31 8.37
C SER A 162 -5.34 -11.28 9.21
N ALA A 163 -5.37 -12.55 8.79
CA ALA A 163 -5.78 -13.60 9.71
C ALA A 163 -4.75 -13.68 10.85
N TYR A 164 -5.20 -14.03 12.05
CA TYR A 164 -4.31 -14.19 13.20
C TYR A 164 -4.86 -15.24 14.18
N LEU A 165 -3.94 -15.83 14.94
CA LEU A 165 -4.28 -16.76 16.02
C LEU A 165 -4.34 -15.99 17.34
N LEU A 166 -5.37 -16.24 18.14
CA LEU A 166 -5.48 -15.69 19.49
C LEU A 166 -5.51 -16.82 20.52
N ASP A 167 -4.47 -16.89 21.34
CA ASP A 167 -4.31 -17.89 22.40
C ASP A 167 -4.71 -17.34 23.79
N LYS A 168 -4.50 -16.02 24.02
CA LYS A 168 -4.27 -15.47 25.37
C LYS A 168 -5.51 -15.17 26.25
N ILE A 169 -6.75 -15.45 25.83
CA ILE A 169 -7.94 -15.16 26.67
C ILE A 169 -8.79 -16.40 26.96
N THR A 170 -8.69 -17.46 26.14
CA THR A 170 -9.64 -18.58 26.20
C THR A 170 -9.08 -19.89 26.73
N ASP A 171 -7.75 -20.01 26.95
CA ASP A 171 -7.07 -21.30 27.20
C ASP A 171 -7.52 -22.38 26.19
N SER A 172 -7.89 -21.95 24.98
CA SER A 172 -8.51 -22.80 23.99
C SER A 172 -7.44 -23.62 23.29
N ASN A 173 -7.56 -24.93 23.36
CA ASN A 173 -6.77 -25.86 22.56
C ASN A 173 -7.71 -26.58 21.58
N PRO A 174 -7.62 -26.35 20.26
CA PRO A 174 -6.64 -25.51 19.56
C PRO A 174 -6.90 -24.00 19.71
N PRO A 175 -5.90 -23.14 19.39
CA PRO A 175 -6.05 -21.67 19.37
C PRO A 175 -7.24 -21.22 18.55
N ARG A 176 -7.85 -20.09 18.92
CA ARG A 176 -8.97 -19.55 18.16
C ARG A 176 -8.46 -18.81 16.93
N GLU A 177 -8.85 -19.29 15.76
CA GLU A 177 -8.62 -18.61 14.49
C GLU A 177 -9.55 -17.40 14.39
N PHE A 178 -8.97 -16.22 14.20
CA PHE A 178 -9.72 -15.03 13.82
C PHE A 178 -9.41 -14.74 12.36
N GLY A 179 -10.47 -14.71 11.54
CA GLY A 179 -10.36 -14.20 10.19
C GLY A 179 -10.28 -12.67 10.18
N GLN A 180 -9.94 -12.17 9.01
CA GLN A 180 -9.93 -10.77 8.64
C GLN A 180 -11.15 -10.01 9.18
N SER A 181 -10.93 -8.75 9.58
CA SER A 181 -12.00 -7.81 9.89
C SER A 181 -11.74 -6.48 9.17
N ILE A 182 -12.81 -5.90 8.61
CA ILE A 182 -12.87 -4.46 8.38
C ILE A 182 -13.76 -3.83 9.43
N ALA A 183 -13.18 -2.88 10.18
CA ALA A 183 -13.92 -2.05 11.10
C ALA A 183 -13.96 -0.62 10.56
N LEU A 184 -15.17 -0.06 10.55
CA LEU A 184 -15.39 1.36 10.38
C LEU A 184 -15.85 1.95 11.70
N ASN A 185 -15.04 2.85 12.25
CA ASN A 185 -15.34 3.48 13.52
C ASN A 185 -15.45 4.98 13.34
N ASP A 186 -16.44 5.55 14.02
CA ASP A 186 -16.47 6.99 14.26
C ASP A 186 -15.33 7.36 15.18
N GLU A 187 -14.74 8.53 14.95
CA GLU A 187 -13.61 9.00 15.72
C GLU A 187 -13.86 10.43 16.19
N PHE A 188 -13.51 10.69 17.44
CA PHE A 188 -13.92 11.90 18.12
C PHE A 188 -13.11 13.15 17.71
N SER A 189 -11.96 13.00 17.02
CA SER A 189 -11.10 14.13 16.66
C SER A 189 -10.10 13.82 15.54
N GLN A 190 -9.89 14.82 14.66
CA GLN A 190 -8.91 14.81 13.58
C GLN A 190 -7.48 15.21 14.01
N TYR A 191 -7.29 15.52 15.30
CA TYR A 191 -6.04 16.07 15.86
C TYR A 191 -5.29 15.08 16.75
N TYR A 192 -5.75 13.83 16.84
CA TYR A 192 -5.01 12.78 17.53
C TYR A 192 -4.21 11.96 16.53
N THR A 193 -2.90 11.86 16.78
CA THR A 193 -2.04 10.92 16.08
C THR A 193 -2.30 9.51 16.61
N ARG A 194 -2.51 8.56 15.70
CA ARG A 194 -2.41 7.13 16.01
C ARG A 194 -1.25 6.58 15.18
N SER A 195 -0.20 6.15 15.86
CA SER A 195 1.06 5.68 15.25
C SER A 195 0.92 4.43 14.38
N THR A 196 -0.30 3.90 14.28
CA THR A 196 -0.62 2.68 13.53
C THR A 196 -1.73 2.91 12.49
N GLN A 197 -1.95 4.17 12.12
CA GLN A 197 -2.96 4.59 11.14
C GLN A 197 -2.38 5.68 10.23
N GLY A 198 -2.64 5.54 8.94
CA GLY A 198 -2.39 6.56 7.93
C GLY A 198 -3.63 7.39 7.62
N THR A 199 -3.61 8.10 6.50
CA THR A 199 -4.74 8.85 5.95
C THR A 199 -5.00 8.39 4.52
N ALA A 200 -6.25 8.06 4.21
CA ALA A 200 -6.66 7.72 2.86
C ALA A 200 -6.71 9.01 2.03
N LEU A 201 -5.63 9.30 1.31
CA LEU A 201 -5.53 10.44 0.42
C LEU A 201 -5.83 10.00 -1.01
N VAL A 202 -6.69 10.76 -1.70
CA VAL A 202 -7.07 10.55 -3.09
C VAL A 202 -6.92 11.79 -3.94
N ARG A 203 -6.72 11.59 -5.23
CA ARG A 203 -6.87 12.61 -6.27
C ARG A 203 -7.39 11.98 -7.56
N ALA A 204 -7.87 12.79 -8.49
CA ALA A 204 -8.21 12.30 -9.82
C ALA A 204 -6.93 11.86 -10.55
N ILE A 205 -7.03 10.79 -11.37
CA ILE A 205 -5.93 10.38 -12.24
C ILE A 205 -5.51 11.58 -13.10
N SER A 206 -4.25 11.98 -12.97
CA SER A 206 -3.69 13.03 -13.80
C SER A 206 -3.16 12.40 -15.09
N GLU A 207 -3.49 12.95 -16.26
CA GLU A 207 -2.98 12.46 -17.56
C GLU A 207 -1.43 12.35 -17.61
N ARG A 208 -0.72 13.02 -16.69
CA ARG A 208 0.74 12.96 -16.53
C ARG A 208 1.30 11.63 -16.01
N ASN A 209 0.48 10.75 -15.41
CA ASN A 209 0.93 9.49 -14.81
C ASN A 209 0.73 8.26 -15.72
N GLN A 210 0.40 8.44 -17.00
CA GLN A 210 0.60 7.37 -17.96
C GLN A 210 2.09 7.14 -18.15
N VAL A 211 2.64 6.18 -17.40
CA VAL A 211 4.02 5.74 -17.53
C VAL A 211 4.21 5.17 -18.94
N SER A 212 4.73 6.00 -19.84
CA SER A 212 5.33 5.56 -21.09
C SER A 212 6.54 4.69 -20.72
N VAL A 213 6.35 3.36 -20.73
CA VAL A 213 7.47 2.43 -20.70
C VAL A 213 8.30 2.71 -21.95
N SER A 214 9.45 3.37 -21.78
CA SER A 214 10.38 3.60 -22.88
C SER A 214 10.75 2.25 -23.47
N GLU A 215 10.39 2.01 -24.73
CA GLU A 215 10.85 0.82 -25.45
C GLU A 215 12.37 0.70 -25.29
N PRO A 216 12.92 -0.50 -25.02
CA PRO A 216 14.35 -0.65 -24.87
C PRO A 216 15.04 -0.11 -26.12
N SER A 217 15.89 0.91 -25.93
CA SER A 217 16.58 1.60 -27.02
C SER A 217 17.13 0.56 -28.00
N ALA A 218 16.75 0.64 -29.27
CA ALA A 218 17.16 -0.31 -30.33
C ALA A 218 18.68 -0.54 -30.40
N ILE A 219 19.46 0.38 -29.82
CA ILE A 219 20.90 0.30 -29.59
C ILE A 219 21.29 -0.96 -28.77
N PHE A 220 20.54 -1.34 -27.75
CA PHE A 220 20.83 -2.54 -26.94
C PHE A 220 20.54 -3.85 -27.70
N LEU A 221 19.51 -3.87 -28.56
CA LEU A 221 19.25 -4.99 -29.47
C LEU A 221 20.35 -5.13 -30.53
N LEU A 222 20.85 -4.02 -31.07
CA LEU A 222 21.98 -3.99 -32.01
C LEU A 222 23.30 -4.46 -31.38
N LEU A 223 23.57 -4.08 -30.12
CA LEU A 223 24.73 -4.54 -29.36
C LEU A 223 24.67 -6.04 -29.03
N GLY A 224 23.49 -6.58 -28.74
CA GLY A 224 23.29 -8.03 -28.58
C GLY A 224 23.43 -8.84 -29.88
N ALA A 225 23.16 -8.23 -31.03
CA ALA A 225 23.24 -8.89 -32.35
C ALA A 225 24.64 -8.87 -32.99
N LEU A 226 25.52 -7.93 -32.59
CA LEU A 226 26.91 -7.84 -33.06
C LEU A 226 27.70 -9.17 -33.00
N PRO A 227 27.68 -9.97 -31.91
CA PRO A 227 28.38 -11.26 -31.88
C PRO A 227 27.82 -12.30 -32.86
N LEU A 228 26.56 -12.19 -33.29
CA LEU A 228 25.97 -13.07 -34.31
C LEU A 228 26.41 -12.66 -35.73
N ILE A 229 26.56 -11.36 -35.98
CA ILE A 229 27.02 -10.82 -37.26
C ILE A 229 28.49 -11.20 -37.50
N PHE A 230 29.36 -11.07 -36.48
CA PHE A 230 30.77 -11.45 -36.60
C PHE A 230 30.98 -12.97 -36.74
N ARG A 231 30.03 -13.80 -36.29
CA ARG A 231 30.11 -15.26 -36.45
C ARG A 231 29.81 -15.71 -37.89
N ARG A 232 29.08 -14.91 -38.67
CA ARG A 232 28.70 -15.22 -40.06
C ARG A 232 29.75 -14.83 -41.11
N ILE A 233 30.68 -13.94 -40.76
CA ILE A 233 31.72 -13.42 -41.67
C ILE A 233 32.96 -14.35 -41.72
N LYS A 234 33.04 -15.35 -40.84
CA LYS A 234 34.03 -16.45 -40.93
C LYS A 234 33.43 -17.68 -41.62
N LYS A 235 33.23 -17.60 -42.94
CA LYS A 235 33.18 -18.77 -43.83
C LYS A 235 33.71 -18.36 -45.21
#